data_AF-A0A0B0EK47-F1
#
_entry.id   AF-A0A0B0EK47-F1
#
_cell.length_a   1.000
_cell.length_b   1.000
_cell.length_c   1.000
_cell.angle_alpha   90.00
_cell.angle_beta   90.00
_cell.angle_gamma   90.00
#
_symmetry.space_group_name_H-M   'P 1'
#
loop_
_entity.id
_entity.type
_entity.pdbx_description
1 polymer ?
#
loop_
_entity_poly.entity_id
_entity_poly.type
_entity_poly.pdbx_seq_one_letter_code
_entity_poly.pdbx_strand_id
1 'polypeptide(L)'
;MHAPSLPVSKHFFLAGLFALSGALTNWLAVHMLFEKVPGFYGSGVITLRFEEFKAGIRSLIMENFFTEENFAKVSREALPHEIKPDLVMDKIDLDKMFDGFISVVKASPFGGMLDMFGGTETLEPLRDPFKNEFEGQISGILHNIDISSLLQQETDFETFKSKIGDMVDARLDELTPKHVKEIIADMIRQHLGWLVVWGGVFGAFIGFLSTLLL
;
A
#
# COMPACT_ATOMS: atom_id res chain seq x y z
N MET A 1 67.45 7.56 32.97
CA MET A 1 66.05 7.25 33.30
C MET A 1 65.56 6.22 32.29
N HIS A 2 65.73 4.95 32.59
CA HIS A 2 65.14 3.86 31.81
C HIS A 2 63.82 3.49 32.50
N ALA A 3 62.71 3.72 31.81
CA ALA A 3 61.44 3.14 32.21
C ALA A 3 61.58 1.61 32.14
N PRO A 4 61.16 0.86 33.16
CA PRO A 4 61.16 -0.60 33.08
C PRO A 4 60.19 -1.00 31.97
N SER A 5 60.70 -1.69 30.95
CA SER A 5 59.85 -2.30 29.93
C SER A 5 58.91 -3.28 30.63
N LEU A 6 57.62 -2.94 30.65
CA LEU A 6 56.58 -3.86 31.11
C LEU A 6 56.69 -5.17 30.30
N PRO A 7 56.56 -6.35 30.91
CA PRO A 7 56.62 -7.60 30.18
C PRO A 7 55.54 -7.60 29.09
N VAL A 8 55.90 -8.00 27.87
CA VAL A 8 55.04 -8.03 26.68
C VAL A 8 53.65 -8.65 26.97
N SER A 9 53.61 -9.64 27.87
CA SER A 9 52.40 -10.27 28.38
C SER A 9 51.35 -9.31 28.98
N LYS A 10 51.76 -8.19 29.62
CA LYS A 10 50.83 -7.23 30.23
C LYS A 10 50.09 -6.40 29.20
N HIS A 11 50.74 -6.05 28.09
CA HIS A 11 50.12 -5.30 26.99
C HIS A 11 48.98 -6.09 26.35
N PHE A 12 49.23 -7.37 26.04
CA PHE A 12 48.21 -8.26 25.48
C PHE A 12 47.09 -8.59 26.47
N PHE A 13 47.41 -8.72 27.76
CA PHE A 13 46.40 -8.98 28.79
C PHE A 13 45.43 -7.80 28.97
N LEU A 14 45.94 -6.56 29.06
CA LEU A 14 45.10 -5.36 29.17
C LEU A 14 44.31 -5.09 27.88
N ALA A 15 44.95 -5.22 26.71
CA ALA A 15 44.23 -5.13 25.44
C ALA A 15 43.10 -6.16 25.36
N GLY A 16 43.35 -7.42 25.72
CA GLY A 16 42.32 -8.47 25.74
C GLY A 16 41.18 -8.20 26.74
N LEU A 17 41.49 -7.70 27.93
CA LEU A 17 40.48 -7.38 28.95
C LEU A 17 39.56 -6.23 28.51
N PHE A 18 40.13 -5.16 27.96
CA PHE A 18 39.35 -4.04 27.44
C PHE A 18 38.57 -4.44 26.18
N ALA A 19 39.14 -5.27 25.30
CA ALA A 19 38.43 -5.82 24.14
C ALA A 19 37.22 -6.66 24.56
N LEU A 20 37.41 -7.56 25.53
CA LEU A 20 36.32 -8.39 26.06
C LEU A 20 35.25 -7.54 26.73
N SER A 21 35.64 -6.55 27.55
CA SER A 21 34.68 -5.63 28.18
C SER A 21 33.89 -4.82 27.14
N GLY A 22 34.55 -4.31 26.10
CA GLY A 22 33.92 -3.54 25.02
C GLY A 22 32.94 -4.38 24.21
N ALA A 23 33.35 -5.58 23.79
CA ALA A 23 32.49 -6.52 23.08
C ALA A 23 31.31 -6.97 23.95
N LEU A 24 31.54 -7.32 25.22
CA LEU A 24 30.49 -7.78 26.14
C LEU A 24 29.46 -6.69 26.43
N THR A 25 29.91 -5.47 26.70
CA THR A 25 29.02 -4.32 26.94
C THR A 25 28.16 -4.03 25.73
N ASN A 26 28.76 -4.10 24.53
CA ASN A 26 28.03 -3.84 23.31
C ASN A 26 27.06 -4.97 22.95
N TRP A 27 27.44 -6.23 23.18
CA TRP A 27 26.55 -7.37 23.04
C TRP A 27 25.34 -7.24 23.98
N LEU A 28 25.59 -6.87 25.24
CA LEU A 28 24.53 -6.61 26.21
C LEU A 28 23.63 -5.47 25.76
N ALA A 29 24.19 -4.38 25.23
CA ALA A 29 23.45 -3.25 24.67
C ALA A 29 22.51 -3.69 23.52
N VAL A 30 23.02 -4.50 22.59
CA VAL A 30 22.20 -5.06 21.51
C VAL A 30 21.13 -5.99 22.07
N HIS A 31 21.46 -6.86 23.03
CA HIS A 31 20.49 -7.76 23.65
C HIS A 31 19.35 -7.00 24.35
N MET A 32 19.69 -5.95 25.11
CA MET A 32 18.70 -5.14 25.84
C MET A 32 17.83 -4.27 24.92
N LEU A 33 18.18 -4.07 23.65
CA LEU A 33 17.25 -3.41 22.72
C LEU A 33 16.01 -4.27 22.45
N PHE A 34 16.19 -5.60 22.41
CA PHE A 34 15.17 -6.57 22.01
C PHE A 34 14.52 -7.30 23.19
N GLU A 35 15.27 -7.49 24.28
CA GLU A 35 14.81 -8.22 25.47
C GLU A 35 14.84 -7.33 26.70
N LYS A 36 13.87 -7.57 27.60
CA LYS A 36 13.83 -6.90 28.89
C LYS A 36 14.80 -7.60 29.85
N VAL A 37 15.77 -6.85 30.37
CA VAL A 37 16.77 -7.35 31.31
C VAL A 37 16.45 -6.82 32.71
N PRO A 38 16.25 -7.69 33.72
CA PRO A 38 15.96 -7.25 35.09
C PRO A 38 17.06 -6.32 35.63
N GLY A 39 16.66 -5.18 36.20
CA GLY A 39 17.60 -4.20 36.78
C GLY A 39 18.20 -3.18 35.81
N PHE A 40 17.98 -3.31 34.49
CA PHE A 40 18.46 -2.36 33.48
C PHE A 40 17.31 -1.52 32.93
N TYR A 41 17.29 -0.22 33.30
CA TYR A 41 16.35 0.75 32.74
C TYR A 41 16.60 0.95 31.24
N GLY A 42 15.51 1.03 30.46
CA GLY A 42 15.58 1.15 29.00
C GLY A 42 15.80 -0.17 28.26
N SER A 43 15.79 -1.32 28.95
CA SER A 43 15.77 -2.62 28.28
C SER A 43 14.41 -2.96 27.68
N GLY A 44 14.39 -3.72 26.58
CA GLY A 44 13.20 -4.05 25.80
C GLY A 44 12.60 -2.87 25.03
N VAL A 45 13.40 -1.84 24.69
CA VAL A 45 12.89 -0.59 24.10
C VAL A 45 12.02 -0.79 22.87
N ILE A 46 12.36 -1.78 22.02
CA ILE A 46 11.60 -2.06 20.79
C ILE A 46 10.19 -2.55 21.12
N THR A 47 10.06 -3.47 22.07
CA THR A 47 8.75 -3.96 22.52
C THR A 47 7.97 -2.91 23.31
N LEU A 48 8.66 -2.04 24.05
CA LEU A 48 8.04 -0.98 24.85
C LEU A 48 7.47 0.15 23.99
N ARG A 49 8.10 0.43 22.84
CA ARG A 49 7.66 1.46 21.88
C ARG A 49 6.84 0.89 20.73
N PHE A 50 6.21 -0.27 20.93
CA PHE A 50 5.39 -0.95 19.92
C PHE A 50 4.37 -0.01 19.24
N GLU A 51 3.66 0.81 20.01
CA GLU A 51 2.67 1.75 19.47
C GLU A 51 3.30 2.82 18.55
N GLU A 52 4.50 3.31 18.88
CA GLU A 52 5.22 4.26 18.03
C GLU A 52 5.59 3.60 16.69
N PHE A 53 6.02 2.34 16.70
CA PHE A 53 6.31 1.59 15.48
C PHE A 53 5.06 1.34 14.64
N LYS A 54 3.95 0.97 15.28
CA LYS A 54 2.65 0.77 14.61
C LYS A 54 2.18 2.05 13.92
N ALA A 55 2.27 3.18 14.61
CA ALA A 55 1.96 4.50 14.04
C ALA A 55 2.91 4.85 12.87
N GLY A 56 4.20 4.53 13.00
CA GLY A 56 5.17 4.71 11.91
C GLY A 56 4.85 3.88 10.67
N ILE A 57 4.44 2.62 10.83
CA ILE A 57 4.01 1.76 9.72
C ILE A 57 2.75 2.32 9.07
N ARG A 58 1.77 2.78 9.88
CA ARG A 58 0.56 3.42 9.36
C ARG A 58 0.91 4.63 8.49
N SER A 59 1.72 5.53 9.01
CA SER A 59 2.17 6.73 8.29
C SER A 59 2.89 6.35 6.99
N LEU A 60 3.79 5.34 7.04
CA LEU A 60 4.44 4.82 5.84
C LEU A 60 3.44 4.39 4.76
N ILE A 61 2.43 3.61 5.13
CA ILE A 61 1.41 3.11 4.21
C ILE A 61 0.51 4.24 3.70
N MET A 62 -0.06 5.04 4.60
CA MET A 62 -1.09 6.03 4.28
C MET A 62 -0.52 7.27 3.59
N GLU A 63 0.69 7.69 3.96
CA GLU A 63 1.28 8.94 3.44
C GLU A 63 2.19 8.71 2.24
N ASN A 64 2.88 7.56 2.15
CA ASN A 64 3.81 7.31 1.03
C ASN A 64 3.24 6.39 -0.05
N PHE A 65 2.36 5.45 0.31
CA PHE A 65 1.81 4.50 -0.67
C PHE A 65 0.43 4.94 -1.17
N PHE A 66 -0.51 5.27 -0.27
CA PHE A 66 -1.86 5.72 -0.63
C PHE A 66 -1.96 7.23 -0.83
N THR A 67 -1.25 7.72 -1.83
CA THR A 67 -1.31 9.11 -2.28
C THR A 67 -2.32 9.31 -3.40
N GLU A 68 -2.79 10.55 -3.58
CA GLU A 68 -3.71 10.93 -4.65
C GLU A 68 -3.13 10.62 -6.03
N GLU A 69 -1.83 10.82 -6.21
CA GLU A 69 -1.11 10.52 -7.45
C GLU A 69 -1.09 9.01 -7.76
N ASN A 70 -0.74 8.17 -6.77
CA ASN A 70 -0.74 6.72 -6.93
C ASN A 70 -2.16 6.19 -7.19
N PHE A 71 -3.15 6.76 -6.51
CA PHE A 71 -4.55 6.44 -6.75
C PHE A 71 -4.97 6.80 -8.17
N ALA A 72 -4.66 8.00 -8.66
CA ALA A 72 -4.97 8.40 -10.03
C ALA A 72 -4.27 7.51 -11.08
N LYS A 73 -3.07 7.01 -10.79
CA LYS A 73 -2.37 6.07 -11.66
C LYS A 73 -3.05 4.70 -11.69
N VAL A 74 -3.35 4.12 -10.53
CA VAL A 74 -4.02 2.81 -10.42
C VAL A 74 -5.43 2.87 -10.98
N SER A 75 -6.20 3.92 -10.70
CA SER A 75 -7.55 4.09 -11.21
C SER A 75 -7.58 4.18 -12.74
N ARG A 76 -6.59 4.83 -13.36
CA ARG A 76 -6.44 4.81 -14.82
C ARG A 76 -6.12 3.42 -15.34
N GLU A 77 -5.15 2.71 -14.75
CA GLU A 77 -4.75 1.38 -15.24
C GLU A 77 -5.79 0.28 -14.97
N ALA A 78 -6.54 0.37 -13.87
CA ALA A 78 -7.50 -0.64 -13.42
C ALA A 78 -8.91 -0.46 -14.01
N LEU A 79 -9.30 0.78 -14.32
CA LEU A 79 -10.57 1.02 -14.99
C LEU A 79 -10.40 0.78 -16.50
N PRO A 80 -11.29 -0.02 -17.14
CA PRO A 80 -11.33 -0.06 -18.58
C PRO A 80 -11.64 1.35 -19.09
N HIS A 81 -10.76 1.90 -19.92
CA HIS A 81 -10.93 3.23 -20.52
C HIS A 81 -12.13 3.28 -21.47
N GLU A 82 -12.58 2.12 -21.96
CA GLU A 82 -13.67 1.98 -22.92
C GLU A 82 -14.68 0.95 -22.41
N ILE A 83 -15.97 1.32 -22.36
CA ILE A 83 -17.03 0.33 -22.25
C ILE A 83 -17.17 -0.33 -23.62
N LYS A 84 -17.03 -1.66 -23.67
CA LYS A 84 -17.40 -2.43 -24.87
C LYS A 84 -18.90 -2.25 -25.10
N PRO A 85 -19.34 -1.63 -26.22
CA PRO A 85 -20.75 -1.40 -26.50
C PRO A 85 -21.57 -2.70 -26.38
N ASP A 86 -20.98 -3.82 -26.78
CA ASP A 86 -21.55 -5.17 -26.71
C ASP A 86 -22.07 -5.55 -25.31
N LEU A 87 -21.37 -5.16 -24.23
CA LEU A 87 -21.75 -5.49 -22.85
C LEU A 87 -22.99 -4.73 -22.36
N VAL A 88 -23.25 -3.55 -22.95
CA VAL A 88 -24.42 -2.72 -22.62
C VAL A 88 -25.58 -3.09 -23.53
N MET A 89 -25.32 -3.38 -24.80
CA MET A 89 -26.31 -3.81 -25.79
C MET A 89 -27.01 -5.10 -25.41
N ASP A 90 -26.30 -6.08 -24.85
CA ASP A 90 -26.89 -7.32 -24.36
C ASP A 90 -27.91 -7.13 -23.22
N LYS A 91 -27.92 -5.95 -22.56
CA LYS A 91 -28.86 -5.63 -21.48
C LYS A 91 -30.05 -4.79 -21.91
N ILE A 92 -30.07 -4.31 -23.15
CA ILE A 92 -31.13 -3.44 -23.66
C ILE A 92 -32.11 -4.27 -24.50
N ASP A 93 -33.38 -4.28 -24.09
CA ASP A 93 -34.46 -4.89 -24.85
C ASP A 93 -34.94 -3.91 -25.95
N LEU A 94 -34.34 -4.04 -27.14
CA LEU A 94 -34.66 -3.19 -28.29
C LEU A 94 -36.07 -3.47 -28.85
N ASP A 95 -36.62 -4.67 -28.63
CA ASP A 95 -37.99 -4.98 -29.02
C ASP A 95 -38.99 -4.16 -28.22
N LYS A 96 -38.80 -4.13 -26.89
CA LYS A 96 -39.65 -3.33 -26.00
C LYS A 96 -39.53 -1.83 -26.28
N MET A 97 -38.34 -1.36 -26.68
CA MET A 97 -38.12 0.02 -27.08
C MET A 97 -38.87 0.38 -28.36
N PHE A 98 -38.85 -0.51 -29.35
CA PHE A 98 -39.61 -0.34 -30.58
C PHE A 98 -41.12 -0.34 -30.30
N ASP A 99 -41.62 -1.27 -29.47
CA ASP A 99 -43.03 -1.30 -29.07
C ASP A 99 -43.45 0.00 -28.37
N GLY A 100 -42.57 0.53 -27.52
CA GLY A 100 -42.72 1.85 -26.91
C GLY A 100 -42.81 2.97 -27.95
N PHE A 101 -41.90 2.99 -28.93
CA PHE A 101 -41.93 3.95 -30.03
C PHE A 101 -43.25 3.89 -30.82
N ILE A 102 -43.72 2.69 -31.16
CA ILE A 102 -45.02 2.49 -31.84
C ILE A 102 -46.17 3.02 -31.00
N SER A 103 -46.14 2.80 -29.67
CA SER A 103 -47.18 3.32 -28.76
C SER A 103 -47.23 4.85 -28.75
N VAL A 104 -46.07 5.51 -28.80
CA VAL A 104 -45.96 6.98 -28.86
C VAL A 104 -46.44 7.50 -30.22
N VAL A 105 -46.05 6.87 -31.32
CA VAL A 105 -46.51 7.23 -32.67
C VAL A 105 -48.04 7.11 -32.76
N LYS A 106 -48.61 6.03 -32.20
CA LYS A 106 -50.06 5.81 -32.15
C LYS A 106 -50.79 6.87 -31.33
N ALA A 107 -50.22 7.32 -30.22
CA ALA A 107 -50.79 8.38 -29.38
C ALA A 107 -50.63 9.79 -29.99
N SER A 108 -49.77 9.94 -31.00
CA SER A 108 -49.52 11.22 -31.68
C SER A 108 -50.57 11.50 -32.77
N PRO A 109 -50.63 12.75 -33.29
CA PRO A 109 -51.46 13.09 -34.46
C PRO A 109 -51.19 12.21 -35.70
N PHE A 110 -50.00 11.60 -35.77
CA PHE A 110 -49.61 10.67 -36.82
C PHE A 110 -50.32 9.32 -36.71
N GLY A 111 -50.69 8.88 -35.51
CA GLY A 111 -51.38 7.60 -35.28
C GLY A 111 -52.77 7.54 -35.92
N GLY A 112 -53.54 8.63 -35.82
CA GLY A 112 -54.85 8.73 -36.46
C GLY A 112 -54.79 8.69 -37.99
N MET A 113 -53.70 9.18 -38.58
CA MET A 113 -53.45 9.03 -40.02
C MET A 113 -53.03 7.60 -40.35
N LEU A 114 -52.19 6.98 -39.51
CA LEU A 114 -51.68 5.62 -39.68
C LEU A 114 -52.81 4.57 -39.68
N ASP A 115 -53.81 4.73 -38.81
CA ASP A 115 -54.99 3.86 -38.76
C ASP A 115 -55.79 3.87 -40.08
N MET A 116 -55.76 4.97 -40.83
CA MET A 116 -56.39 5.05 -42.15
C MET A 116 -55.62 4.28 -43.24
N PHE A 117 -54.34 3.97 -43.02
CA PHE A 117 -53.44 3.30 -43.98
C PHE A 117 -53.13 1.84 -43.61
N GLY A 118 -53.85 1.25 -42.67
CA GLY A 118 -53.64 -0.15 -42.23
C GLY A 118 -53.08 -0.29 -40.81
N GLY A 119 -53.04 0.79 -40.03
CA GLY A 119 -52.71 0.76 -38.61
C GLY A 119 -51.22 0.59 -38.33
N THR A 120 -50.89 0.43 -37.04
CA THR A 120 -49.52 0.29 -36.55
C THR A 120 -48.79 -0.95 -37.05
N GLU A 121 -49.51 -1.95 -37.55
CA GLU A 121 -48.97 -3.18 -38.13
C GLU A 121 -48.14 -2.90 -39.40
N THR A 122 -48.40 -1.77 -40.08
CA THR A 122 -47.61 -1.32 -41.24
C THR A 122 -46.19 -0.88 -40.90
N LEU A 123 -45.93 -0.56 -39.63
CA LEU A 123 -44.61 -0.14 -39.16
C LEU A 123 -43.75 -1.33 -38.73
N GLU A 124 -44.33 -2.52 -38.59
CA GLU A 124 -43.63 -3.73 -38.13
C GLU A 124 -42.40 -4.13 -38.98
N PRO A 125 -42.41 -3.97 -40.32
CA PRO A 125 -41.20 -4.18 -41.14
C PRO A 125 -40.04 -3.23 -40.80
N LEU A 126 -40.31 -2.13 -40.09
CA LEU A 126 -39.29 -1.18 -39.65
C LEU A 126 -38.63 -1.58 -38.32
N ARG A 127 -39.06 -2.68 -37.69
CA ARG A 127 -38.50 -3.16 -36.42
C ARG A 127 -37.00 -3.44 -36.54
N ASP A 128 -36.60 -4.25 -37.51
CA ASP A 128 -35.19 -4.58 -37.74
C ASP A 128 -34.31 -3.37 -38.12
N PRO A 129 -34.69 -2.49 -39.07
CA PRO A 129 -33.90 -1.31 -39.36
C PRO A 129 -33.85 -0.31 -38.19
N PHE A 130 -34.92 -0.21 -37.37
CA PHE A 130 -34.87 0.57 -36.13
C PHE A 130 -33.83 0.02 -35.16
N LYS A 131 -33.82 -1.29 -34.92
CA LYS A 131 -32.84 -1.94 -34.03
C LYS A 131 -31.41 -1.67 -34.49
N ASN A 132 -31.13 -1.86 -35.78
CA ASN A 132 -29.80 -1.66 -36.34
C ASN A 132 -29.32 -0.20 -36.26
N GLU A 133 -30.20 0.76 -36.58
CA GLU A 133 -29.85 2.18 -36.48
C GLU A 133 -29.64 2.59 -35.01
N PHE A 134 -30.52 2.14 -34.12
CA PHE A 134 -30.45 2.44 -32.70
C PHE A 134 -29.19 1.84 -32.05
N GLU A 135 -28.82 0.63 -32.46
CA GLU A 135 -27.57 -0.02 -32.05
C GLU A 135 -26.35 0.77 -32.49
N GLY A 136 -26.31 1.22 -33.76
CA GLY A 136 -25.25 2.07 -34.28
C GLY A 136 -25.12 3.41 -33.56
N GLN A 137 -26.25 4.07 -33.27
CA GLN A 137 -26.27 5.35 -32.54
C GLN A 137 -25.78 5.20 -31.10
N ILE A 138 -26.24 4.18 -30.36
CA ILE A 138 -25.77 3.94 -28.99
C ILE A 138 -24.31 3.52 -28.97
N SER A 139 -23.86 2.68 -29.91
CA SER A 139 -22.45 2.30 -30.02
C SER A 139 -21.57 3.54 -30.26
N GLY A 140 -22.00 4.45 -31.15
CA GLY A 140 -21.33 5.73 -31.37
C GLY A 140 -21.33 6.65 -30.15
N ILE A 141 -22.41 6.68 -29.36
CA ILE A 141 -22.47 7.44 -28.10
C ILE A 141 -21.51 6.83 -27.07
N LEU A 142 -21.56 5.51 -26.85
CA LEU A 142 -20.73 4.81 -25.87
C LEU A 142 -19.24 4.94 -26.17
N HIS A 143 -18.85 4.96 -27.44
CA HIS A 143 -17.45 5.16 -27.85
C HIS A 143 -16.95 6.59 -27.61
N ASN A 144 -17.85 7.58 -27.54
CA ASN A 144 -17.50 8.99 -27.32
C ASN A 144 -17.60 9.42 -25.84
N ILE A 145 -18.15 8.57 -24.96
CA ILE A 145 -18.18 8.85 -23.53
C ILE A 145 -16.88 8.36 -22.91
N ASP A 146 -16.06 9.30 -22.43
CA ASP A 146 -14.90 8.99 -21.60
C ASP A 146 -15.37 8.66 -20.17
N ILE A 147 -15.68 7.39 -19.95
CA ILE A 147 -16.18 6.89 -18.66
C ILE A 147 -15.10 6.95 -17.59
N SER A 148 -13.82 6.96 -17.98
CA SER A 148 -12.72 7.13 -17.04
C SER A 148 -12.79 8.51 -16.35
N SER A 149 -13.20 9.54 -17.09
CA SER A 149 -13.40 10.89 -16.53
C SER A 149 -14.60 10.98 -15.58
N LEU A 150 -15.70 10.30 -15.90
CA LEU A 150 -16.91 10.26 -15.07
C LEU A 150 -16.68 9.46 -13.79
N LEU A 151 -16.00 8.31 -13.89
CA LEU A 151 -15.67 7.49 -12.73
C LEU A 151 -14.61 8.14 -11.85
N GLN A 152 -13.65 8.88 -12.42
CA GLN A 152 -12.72 9.70 -11.61
C GLN A 152 -13.44 10.79 -10.83
N GLN A 153 -14.52 11.35 -11.37
CA GLN A 153 -15.32 12.38 -10.68
C GLN A 153 -16.15 11.80 -9.53
N GLU A 154 -16.63 10.55 -9.68
CA GLU A 154 -17.42 9.84 -8.66
C GLU A 154 -16.54 9.13 -7.61
N THR A 155 -15.31 8.74 -7.96
CA THR A 155 -14.41 8.05 -7.03
C THR A 155 -13.63 9.07 -6.21
N ASP A 156 -14.28 9.59 -5.18
CA ASP A 156 -13.65 10.47 -4.20
C ASP A 156 -12.48 9.76 -3.50
N PHE A 157 -11.26 10.27 -3.77
CA PHE A 157 -10.03 9.75 -3.20
C PHE A 157 -10.09 9.74 -1.67
N GLU A 158 -10.74 10.73 -1.04
CA GLU A 158 -10.85 10.78 0.42
C GLU A 158 -11.70 9.63 0.98
N THR A 159 -12.82 9.32 0.31
CA THR A 159 -13.65 8.17 0.67
C THR A 159 -12.89 6.84 0.50
N PHE A 160 -12.14 6.68 -0.59
CA PHE A 160 -11.29 5.50 -0.80
C PHE A 160 -10.20 5.39 0.26
N LYS A 161 -9.48 6.49 0.51
CA LYS A 161 -8.41 6.59 1.50
C LYS A 161 -8.91 6.28 2.90
N SER A 162 -10.11 6.76 3.27
CA SER A 162 -10.73 6.44 4.56
C SER A 162 -11.01 4.94 4.69
N LYS A 163 -11.65 4.32 3.69
CA LYS A 163 -11.97 2.88 3.72
C LYS A 163 -10.73 1.99 3.81
N ILE A 164 -9.70 2.31 3.04
CA ILE A 164 -8.42 1.61 3.12
C ILE A 164 -7.74 1.90 4.46
N GLY A 165 -7.83 3.13 4.94
CA GLY A 165 -7.32 3.55 6.25
C GLY A 165 -7.85 2.68 7.38
N ASP A 166 -9.15 2.40 7.40
CA ASP A 166 -9.80 1.54 8.39
C ASP A 166 -9.33 0.08 8.28
N MET A 167 -9.16 -0.43 7.05
CA MET A 167 -8.64 -1.78 6.81
C MET A 167 -7.18 -1.91 7.27
N VAL A 168 -6.36 -0.90 7.00
CA VAL A 168 -4.97 -0.84 7.47
C VAL A 168 -4.93 -0.80 8.99
N ASP A 169 -5.79 0.01 9.63
CA ASP A 169 -5.86 0.07 11.09
C ASP A 169 -6.24 -1.27 11.71
N ALA A 170 -7.27 -1.94 11.17
CA ALA A 170 -7.65 -3.27 11.62
C ALA A 170 -6.48 -4.27 11.52
N ARG A 171 -5.70 -4.21 10.43
CA ARG A 171 -4.53 -5.10 10.26
C ARG A 171 -3.37 -4.73 11.18
N LEU A 172 -3.17 -3.45 11.45
CA LEU A 172 -2.17 -2.96 12.40
C LEU A 172 -2.55 -3.32 13.85
N ASP A 173 -3.84 -3.34 14.18
CA ASP A 173 -4.37 -3.76 15.49
C ASP A 173 -4.09 -5.24 15.79
N GLU A 174 -4.02 -6.08 14.76
CA GLU A 174 -3.62 -7.48 14.89
C GLU A 174 -2.11 -7.67 15.13
N LEU A 175 -1.30 -6.62 14.94
CA LEU A 175 0.13 -6.71 15.22
C LEU A 175 0.35 -6.82 16.73
N THR A 176 1.13 -7.83 17.09
CA THR A 176 1.59 -7.99 18.48
C THR A 176 2.98 -7.38 18.65
N PRO A 177 3.39 -7.04 19.88
CA PRO A 177 4.77 -6.62 20.16
C PRO A 177 5.82 -7.62 19.66
N LYS A 178 5.47 -8.91 19.60
CA LYS A 178 6.34 -9.98 19.08
C LYS A 178 6.57 -9.83 17.57
N HIS A 179 5.52 -9.59 16.79
CA HIS A 179 5.64 -9.41 15.34
C HIS A 179 6.52 -8.20 14.99
N VAL A 180 6.31 -7.05 15.64
CA VAL A 180 7.14 -5.86 15.41
C VAL A 180 8.60 -6.11 15.77
N LYS A 181 8.84 -6.79 16.90
CA LYS A 181 10.20 -7.19 17.30
C LYS A 181 10.86 -8.07 16.23
N GLU A 182 10.15 -9.04 15.66
CA GLU A 182 10.66 -9.92 14.60
C GLU A 182 11.02 -9.11 13.34
N ILE A 183 10.12 -8.25 12.87
CA ILE A 183 10.35 -7.39 11.69
C ILE A 183 11.59 -6.51 11.87
N ILE A 184 11.68 -5.82 13.01
CA ILE A 184 12.82 -4.93 13.29
C ILE A 184 14.10 -5.75 13.47
N ALA A 185 14.05 -6.88 14.19
CA ALA A 185 15.21 -7.74 14.39
C ALA A 185 15.76 -8.25 13.06
N ASP A 186 14.91 -8.71 12.15
CA ASP A 186 15.35 -9.19 10.84
C ASP A 186 16.04 -8.09 10.02
N MET A 187 15.55 -6.85 10.13
CA MET A 187 16.11 -5.71 9.42
C MET A 187 17.47 -5.24 9.99
N ILE A 188 17.64 -5.18 11.32
CA ILE A 188 18.80 -4.50 11.93
C ILE A 188 19.82 -5.44 12.60
N ARG A 189 19.43 -6.66 12.99
CA ARG A 189 20.28 -7.55 13.81
C ARG A 189 21.57 -7.94 13.09
N GLN A 190 21.54 -8.08 11.77
CA GLN A 190 22.73 -8.36 10.96
C GLN A 190 23.75 -7.21 11.00
N HIS A 191 23.28 -5.97 11.08
CA HIS A 191 24.12 -4.78 11.13
C HIS A 191 24.60 -4.46 12.55
N LEU A 192 23.78 -4.75 13.57
CA LEU A 192 24.14 -4.55 14.98
C LEU A 192 25.28 -5.48 15.44
N GLY A 193 25.48 -6.64 14.81
CA GLY A 193 26.60 -7.54 15.11
C GLY A 193 27.98 -6.87 14.93
N TRP A 194 28.11 -5.99 13.95
CA TRP A 194 29.35 -5.24 13.72
C TRP A 194 29.71 -4.30 14.88
N LEU A 195 28.70 -3.75 15.55
CA LEU A 195 28.89 -2.90 16.73
C LEU A 195 29.68 -3.67 17.83
N VAL A 196 29.43 -4.99 17.97
CA VAL A 196 30.10 -5.84 18.97
C VAL A 196 31.56 -6.07 18.59
N VAL A 197 31.81 -6.38 17.32
CA VAL A 197 33.16 -6.59 16.79
C VAL A 197 33.99 -5.32 16.96
N TRP A 198 33.44 -4.17 16.56
CA TRP A 198 34.11 -2.88 16.73
C TRP A 198 34.30 -2.51 18.20
N GLY A 199 33.33 -2.80 19.08
CA GLY A 199 33.50 -2.64 20.52
C GLY A 199 34.72 -3.41 21.06
N GLY A 200 34.95 -4.62 20.54
CA GLY A 200 36.15 -5.40 20.85
C GLY A 200 37.43 -4.81 20.28
N VAL A 201 37.43 -4.39 19.01
CA VAL A 201 38.60 -3.80 18.35
C VAL A 201 39.02 -2.48 19.01
N PHE A 202 38.07 -1.58 19.26
CA PHE A 202 38.35 -0.31 19.97
C PHE A 202 38.74 -0.55 21.42
N GLY A 203 38.11 -1.51 22.11
CA GLY A 203 38.53 -1.94 23.44
C GLY A 203 39.99 -2.41 23.45
N ALA A 204 40.39 -3.26 22.50
CA ALA A 204 41.77 -3.72 22.37
C ALA A 204 42.75 -2.57 22.13
N PHE A 205 42.38 -1.65 21.24
CA PHE A 205 43.19 -0.48 20.90
C PHE A 205 43.39 0.46 22.10
N ILE A 206 42.32 0.75 22.84
CA ILE A 206 42.36 1.56 24.07
C ILE A 206 43.17 0.85 25.15
N GLY A 207 42.95 -0.46 25.34
CA GLY A 207 43.70 -1.25 26.31
C GLY A 207 45.20 -1.22 26.01
N PHE A 208 45.59 -1.36 24.74
CA PHE A 208 46.99 -1.24 24.31
C PHE A 208 47.54 0.18 24.54
N LEU A 209 46.82 1.24 24.14
CA LEU A 209 47.22 2.63 24.39
C LEU A 209 47.40 2.94 25.87
N SER A 210 46.52 2.42 26.73
CA SER A 210 46.60 2.64 28.18
C SER A 210 47.93 2.14 28.75
N THR A 211 48.46 1.04 28.20
CA THR A 211 49.74 0.46 28.63
C THR A 211 50.97 1.16 28.09
N LEU A 212 50.81 2.07 27.12
CA LEU A 212 51.88 2.93 26.63
C LEU A 212 51.99 4.21 27.46
N LEU A 213 50.90 4.59 28.14
CA LEU A 213 50.76 5.83 28.90
C LEU A 213 50.95 5.62 30.41
N LEU A 214 50.70 4.40 30.91
CA LEU A 214 50.98 3.90 32.26
C LEU A 214 52.33 3.19 32.35
#